data_AF-A0A8X7P3B8-F1
#
_entry.id   AF-A0A8X7P3B8-F1
#
_cell.length_a   1.000
_cell.length_b   1.000
_cell.length_c   1.000
_cell.angle_alpha   90.00
_cell.angle_beta   90.00
_cell.angle_gamma   90.00
#
_symmetry.space_group_name_H-M   'P 1'
#
loop_
_entity.id
_entity.type
_entity.pdbx_description
1 polymer ?
#
loop_
_entity_poly.entity_id
_entity_poly.type
_entity_poly.pdbx_seq_one_letter_code
_entity_poly.pdbx_strand_id
1 'polypeptide(L)'
;MRSLLEKVNKLHCHNRCMIGSGGGSVGYLAHGTATDYIYDVVRTPMAFTFEIYGDNQTSSRDCFKMFNPVDLPSFKTLLNDWSAAFFTIFKLGPIQLDKNSTKAAEKWVSIDEYLDGYLVERKNRYGKNMEVIDVGMQEIKTYFRLFLLSSVLLMFMFCSRIAKSKYGRNSLPVVMQ
;
A
#
# COMPACT_ATOMS: atom_id res chain seq x y z
N MET A 1 16.05 7.55 8.77
CA MET A 1 16.08 6.48 7.75
C MET A 1 15.99 7.05 6.33
N ARG A 2 15.04 7.92 6.02
CA ARG A 2 14.91 8.58 4.69
C ARG A 2 16.21 9.20 4.14
N SER A 3 16.94 9.96 4.96
CA SER A 3 18.22 10.59 4.56
C SER A 3 19.32 9.60 4.14
N LEU A 4 19.33 8.38 4.71
CA LEU A 4 20.24 7.32 4.28
C LEU A 4 19.90 6.89 2.85
N LEU A 5 18.62 6.62 2.60
CA LEU A 5 18.12 6.18 1.30
C LEU A 5 18.29 7.28 0.22
N GLU A 6 18.08 8.54 0.56
CA GLU A 6 18.31 9.68 -0.35
C GLU A 6 19.78 9.75 -0.77
N LYS A 7 20.70 9.52 0.17
CA LYS A 7 22.13 9.48 -0.12
C LYS A 7 22.50 8.27 -0.99
N VAL A 8 21.92 7.10 -0.74
CA VAL A 8 22.13 5.89 -1.57
C VAL A 8 21.59 6.12 -2.98
N ASN A 9 20.38 6.65 -3.11
CA ASN A 9 19.74 6.95 -4.40
C ASN A 9 20.55 7.94 -5.24
N LYS A 10 21.10 8.98 -4.59
CA LYS A 10 21.99 9.94 -5.26
C LYS A 10 23.30 9.31 -5.74
N LEU A 11 23.89 8.42 -4.94
CA LEU A 11 25.20 7.84 -5.23
C LEU A 11 25.16 6.72 -6.27
N HIS A 12 24.14 5.86 -6.22
CA HIS A 12 24.11 4.61 -7.01
C HIS A 12 22.95 4.53 -8.00
N CYS A 13 21.85 5.23 -7.73
CA CYS A 13 20.63 5.10 -8.53
C CYS A 13 20.36 6.34 -9.39
N HIS A 14 21.23 7.34 -9.38
CA HIS A 14 21.10 8.58 -10.16
C HIS A 14 19.78 9.33 -9.90
N ASN A 15 19.28 9.28 -8.66
CA ASN A 15 17.98 9.84 -8.26
C ASN A 15 16.76 9.23 -9.00
N ARG A 16 16.90 8.03 -9.58
CA ARG A 16 15.80 7.35 -10.30
C ARG A 16 14.85 6.61 -9.37
N CYS A 17 15.28 6.27 -8.15
CA CYS A 17 14.44 5.51 -7.22
C CYS A 17 13.46 6.44 -6.47
N MET A 18 12.24 5.94 -6.27
CA MET A 18 11.29 6.53 -5.33
C MET A 18 11.60 6.03 -3.91
N ILE A 19 11.45 6.92 -2.92
CA ILE A 19 11.71 6.61 -1.51
C ILE A 19 10.45 6.96 -0.71
N GLY A 20 9.89 5.98 0.00
CA GLY A 20 8.68 6.16 0.79
C GLY A 20 8.20 4.85 1.42
N SER A 21 6.98 4.86 1.96
CA SER A 21 6.33 3.63 2.41
C SER A 21 5.97 2.77 1.20
N GLY A 22 6.08 1.44 1.32
CA GLY A 22 5.73 0.53 0.22
C GLY A 22 4.29 0.71 -0.25
N GLY A 23 3.36 0.87 0.70
CA GLY A 23 1.95 1.13 0.38
C GLY A 23 1.71 2.44 -0.38
N GLY A 24 2.47 3.49 -0.08
CA GLY A 24 2.42 4.77 -0.78
C GLY A 24 3.07 4.64 -2.16
N SER A 25 4.38 4.38 -2.18
CA SER A 25 5.22 4.47 -3.39
C SER A 25 4.95 3.43 -4.46
N VAL A 26 4.35 2.28 -4.11
CA VAL A 26 4.06 1.19 -5.06
C VAL A 26 2.58 1.20 -5.50
N GLY A 27 1.74 2.02 -4.86
CA GLY A 27 0.38 2.31 -5.30
C GLY A 27 -0.70 1.32 -4.83
N TYR A 28 -0.38 0.38 -3.93
CA TYR A 28 -1.36 -0.48 -3.27
C TYR A 28 -0.91 -0.88 -1.87
N LEU A 29 -1.87 -1.10 -0.97
CA LEU A 29 -1.59 -1.55 0.38
C LEU A 29 -1.42 -3.07 0.39
N ALA A 30 -0.19 -3.51 0.65
CA ALA A 30 0.13 -4.90 0.96
C ALA A 30 0.37 -5.03 2.48
N HIS A 31 -0.58 -5.62 3.19
CA HIS A 31 -0.47 -5.82 4.64
C HIS A 31 0.17 -7.16 4.96
N GLY A 32 0.94 -7.23 6.06
CA GLY A 32 1.51 -8.48 6.56
C GLY A 32 2.71 -8.96 5.74
N THR A 33 3.48 -8.01 5.19
CA THR A 33 4.69 -8.31 4.43
C THR A 33 5.80 -8.81 5.35
N ALA A 34 6.83 -9.44 4.76
CA ALA A 34 8.04 -9.80 5.50
C ALA A 34 8.67 -8.59 6.20
N THR A 35 8.66 -7.43 5.54
CA THR A 35 9.19 -6.17 6.10
C THR A 35 8.37 -5.70 7.29
N ASP A 36 7.04 -5.84 7.25
CA ASP A 36 6.16 -5.53 8.38
C ASP A 36 6.51 -6.41 9.58
N TYR A 37 6.66 -7.72 9.38
CA TYR A 37 7.04 -8.65 10.45
C TYR A 37 8.43 -8.35 11.04
N ILE A 38 9.42 -8.08 10.17
CA ILE A 38 10.79 -7.75 10.60
C ILE A 38 10.83 -6.45 11.41
N TYR A 39 9.98 -5.49 11.08
CA TYR A 39 9.87 -4.23 11.79
C TYR A 39 9.08 -4.36 13.11
N ASP A 40 7.86 -4.91 13.05
CA ASP A 40 6.93 -4.90 14.18
C ASP A 40 7.20 -6.02 15.20
N VAL A 41 7.57 -7.21 14.73
CA VAL A 41 7.75 -8.40 15.59
C VAL A 41 9.22 -8.58 15.94
N VAL A 42 10.11 -8.60 14.94
CA VAL A 42 11.56 -8.79 15.17
C VAL A 42 12.21 -7.52 15.74
N ARG A 43 11.54 -6.36 15.64
CA ARG A 43 12.04 -5.06 16.14
C ARG A 43 13.38 -4.66 15.52
N THR A 44 13.58 -5.00 14.25
CA THR A 44 14.79 -4.57 13.53
C THR A 44 14.76 -3.05 13.35
N PRO A 45 15.83 -2.32 13.72
CA PRO A 45 15.81 -0.86 13.75
C PRO A 45 15.77 -0.22 12.35
N MET A 46 16.06 -0.99 11.30
CA MET A 46 15.90 -0.61 9.91
C MET A 46 15.40 -1.82 9.11
N ALA A 47 14.22 -1.71 8.52
CA ALA A 47 13.64 -2.70 7.63
C ALA A 47 13.31 -2.03 6.29
N PHE A 48 13.76 -2.62 5.19
CA PHE A 48 13.59 -2.05 3.85
C PHE A 48 13.16 -3.14 2.86
N THR A 49 12.29 -2.77 1.93
CA THR A 49 12.04 -3.52 0.70
C THR A 49 12.62 -2.71 -0.46
N PHE A 50 13.38 -3.35 -1.34
CA PHE A 50 13.95 -2.70 -2.53
C PHE A 50 13.38 -3.30 -3.80
N GLU A 51 12.69 -2.48 -4.57
CA GLU A 51 12.36 -2.77 -5.96
C GLU A 51 13.54 -2.32 -6.82
N ILE A 52 14.31 -3.29 -7.32
CA ILE A 52 15.65 -3.00 -7.86
C ILE A 52 15.65 -2.62 -9.34
N TYR A 53 14.63 -3.00 -10.09
CA TYR A 53 14.52 -2.73 -11.52
C TYR A 53 13.08 -2.36 -11.90
N GLY A 54 12.95 -1.46 -12.86
CA GLY A 54 11.66 -1.10 -13.46
C GLY A 54 11.87 -0.33 -14.76
N ASP A 55 11.24 -0.79 -15.84
CA ASP A 55 11.23 -0.11 -17.13
C ASP A 55 9.84 0.43 -17.46
N ASN A 56 9.65 1.73 -17.24
CA ASN A 56 8.39 2.44 -17.49
C ASN A 56 8.08 2.63 -18.99
N GLN A 57 9.03 2.33 -19.88
CA GLN A 57 8.83 2.43 -21.33
C GLN A 57 8.35 1.10 -21.93
N THR A 58 8.52 0.00 -21.20
CA THR A 58 8.05 -1.31 -21.64
C THR A 58 6.52 -1.42 -21.54
N SER A 59 5.91 -2.10 -22.51
CA SER A 59 4.47 -2.36 -22.50
C SER A 59 4.07 -3.12 -21.24
N SER A 60 2.93 -2.77 -20.66
CA SER A 60 2.35 -3.51 -19.51
C SER A 60 2.03 -4.98 -19.80
N ARG A 61 2.09 -5.41 -21.06
CA ARG A 61 1.92 -6.81 -21.48
C ARG A 61 3.22 -7.62 -21.42
N ASP A 62 4.38 -6.96 -21.45
CA ASP A 62 5.69 -7.61 -21.34
C ASP A 62 6.21 -7.44 -19.91
N CYS A 63 5.57 -8.17 -18.99
CA CYS A 63 5.91 -8.15 -17.56
C CYS A 63 7.37 -8.54 -17.33
N PHE A 64 7.92 -9.47 -18.12
CA PHE A 64 9.28 -9.94 -17.91
C PHE A 64 10.27 -8.81 -18.12
N LYS A 65 10.20 -8.12 -19.27
CA LYS A 65 11.08 -6.99 -19.56
C LYS A 65 10.80 -5.78 -18.66
N MET A 66 9.56 -5.57 -18.25
CA MET A 66 9.21 -4.47 -17.34
C MET A 66 9.92 -4.57 -15.99
N PHE A 67 10.10 -5.80 -15.48
CA PHE A 67 10.65 -6.04 -14.14
C PHE A 67 12.04 -6.69 -14.13
N ASN A 68 12.61 -7.00 -15.29
CA ASN A 68 13.92 -7.65 -15.37
C ASN A 68 14.77 -7.06 -16.51
N PRO A 69 16.08 -6.88 -16.30
CA PRO A 69 17.00 -6.58 -17.40
C PRO A 69 17.03 -7.77 -18.37
N VAL A 70 16.80 -7.51 -19.65
CA VAL A 70 16.76 -8.54 -20.70
C VAL A 70 18.08 -8.71 -21.45
N ASP A 71 19.00 -7.76 -21.27
CA ASP A 71 20.32 -7.77 -21.89
C ASP A 71 21.44 -7.79 -20.84
N LEU A 72 22.56 -8.41 -21.22
CA LEU A 72 23.72 -8.60 -20.34
C LEU A 72 24.34 -7.28 -19.85
N PRO A 73 24.48 -6.22 -20.68
CA PRO A 73 24.93 -4.91 -20.21
C PRO A 73 24.04 -4.34 -19.10
N SER A 74 22.72 -4.27 -19.31
CA SER A 74 21.78 -3.76 -18.31
C SER A 74 21.82 -4.58 -17.02
N PHE A 75 21.89 -5.91 -17.14
CA PHE A 75 22.03 -6.81 -15.99
C PHE A 75 23.31 -6.52 -15.19
N LYS A 76 24.45 -6.38 -15.84
CA LYS A 76 25.73 -6.10 -15.17
C LYS A 76 25.73 -4.74 -14.48
N THR A 77 25.21 -3.71 -15.13
CA THR A 77 25.08 -2.38 -14.54
C THR A 77 24.18 -2.42 -13.30
N LEU A 78 23.00 -3.04 -13.42
CA LEU A 78 22.07 -3.20 -12.31
C LEU A 78 22.72 -3.90 -11.12
N LEU A 79 23.41 -5.02 -11.38
CA LEU A 79 24.10 -5.80 -10.35
C LEU A 79 25.18 -4.98 -9.65
N ASN A 80 25.99 -4.23 -10.41
CA ASN A 80 27.06 -3.40 -9.84
C ASN A 80 26.50 -2.25 -9.00
N ASP A 81 25.50 -1.52 -9.50
CA ASP A 81 24.87 -0.40 -8.80
C ASP A 81 24.26 -0.86 -7.46
N TRP A 82 23.49 -1.96 -7.48
CA TRP A 82 22.85 -2.47 -6.26
C TRP A 82 23.84 -3.09 -5.28
N SER A 83 24.87 -3.77 -5.77
CA SER A 83 25.94 -4.29 -4.89
C SER A 83 26.64 -3.14 -4.15
N ALA A 84 26.98 -2.06 -4.87
CA ALA A 84 27.60 -0.87 -4.28
C ALA A 84 26.66 -0.11 -3.33
N ALA A 85 25.35 -0.09 -3.63
CA ALA A 85 24.32 0.47 -2.76
C ALA A 85 24.26 -0.25 -1.41
N PHE A 86 24.26 -1.58 -1.39
CA PHE A 86 24.26 -2.35 -0.14
C PHE A 86 25.52 -2.12 0.70
N PHE A 87 26.71 -2.06 0.10
CA PHE A 87 27.93 -1.69 0.82
C PHE A 87 27.84 -0.30 1.44
N THR A 88 27.21 0.65 0.74
CA THR A 88 27.00 2.00 1.26
C THR A 88 26.02 2.00 2.43
N ILE A 89 24.95 1.21 2.36
CA ILE A 89 23.99 1.03 3.45
C ILE A 89 24.68 0.42 4.67
N PHE A 90 25.49 -0.64 4.51
CA PHE A 90 26.21 -1.25 5.62
C PHE A 90 27.22 -0.31 6.25
N LYS A 91 27.89 0.53 5.46
CA LYS A 91 28.85 1.52 5.96
C LYS A 91 28.16 2.66 6.71
N LEU A 92 27.03 3.15 6.21
CA LEU A 92 26.37 4.36 6.73
C LEU A 92 25.24 4.06 7.73
N GLY A 93 24.70 2.85 7.71
CA GLY A 93 23.58 2.40 8.54
C GLY A 93 23.85 2.53 10.03
N PRO A 94 24.94 1.97 10.58
CA PRO A 94 25.27 2.09 12.00
C PRO A 94 25.39 3.56 12.45
N ILE A 95 26.04 4.39 11.63
CA ILE A 95 26.21 5.84 11.91
C ILE A 95 24.86 6.56 12.01
N GLN A 96 23.88 6.15 11.20
CA GLN A 96 22.53 6.72 11.26
C GLN A 96 21.75 6.22 12.48
N LEU A 97 21.96 4.97 12.89
CA LEU A 97 21.36 4.42 14.10
C LEU A 97 21.89 5.13 15.36
N ASP A 98 23.19 5.36 15.46
CA ASP A 98 23.80 6.04 16.61
C ASP A 98 23.31 7.50 16.75
N LYS A 99 23.18 8.20 15.62
CA LYS A 99 22.60 9.56 15.57
C LYS A 99 21.13 9.61 15.95
N ASN A 100 20.40 8.53 15.72
CA ASN A 100 18.98 8.44 16.08
C ASN A 100 18.79 7.94 17.51
N SER A 101 19.68 7.09 18.04
CA SER A 101 19.63 6.66 19.46
C SER A 101 19.76 7.87 20.41
N THR A 102 20.56 8.86 20.02
CA THR A 102 20.69 10.15 20.73
C THR A 102 19.49 11.10 20.53
N LYS A 103 18.62 10.88 19.54
CA LYS A 103 17.42 11.69 19.25
C LYS A 103 16.09 10.99 19.56
N ALA A 104 16.10 9.66 19.74
CA ALA A 104 14.92 8.83 19.98
C ALA A 104 14.32 9.02 21.38
N ALA A 105 15.00 9.75 22.27
CA ALA A 105 14.41 10.24 23.50
C ALA A 105 13.27 11.26 23.26
N GLU A 106 13.13 11.85 22.05
CA GLU A 106 12.22 12.99 21.85
C GLU A 106 11.17 12.87 20.72
N LYS A 107 11.19 11.85 19.85
CA LYS A 107 10.30 11.89 18.65
C LYS A 107 9.53 10.60 18.37
N TRP A 108 8.29 10.59 18.84
CA TRP A 108 7.22 9.76 18.29
C TRP A 108 7.06 10.12 16.80
N VAL A 109 7.13 9.11 15.93
CA VAL A 109 6.92 9.28 14.48
C VAL A 109 5.47 9.72 14.28
N SER A 110 5.25 10.95 13.78
CA SER A 110 3.90 11.47 13.58
C SER A 110 3.27 10.85 12.34
N ILE A 111 1.98 10.55 12.46
CA ILE A 111 1.10 10.03 11.40
C ILE A 111 1.08 10.92 10.16
N ASP A 112 1.50 12.18 10.28
CA ASP A 112 1.51 13.13 9.17
C ASP A 112 2.52 12.76 8.07
N GLU A 113 3.66 12.12 8.39
CA GLU A 113 4.63 11.72 7.36
C GLU A 113 4.10 10.56 6.49
N TYR A 114 3.25 9.70 7.04
CA TYR A 114 2.54 8.64 6.32
C TYR A 114 1.47 9.22 5.38
N LEU A 115 0.72 10.22 5.86
CA LEU A 115 -0.29 10.93 5.07
C LEU A 115 0.35 11.78 3.96
N ASP A 116 1.45 12.48 4.25
CA ASP A 116 2.09 13.38 3.29
C ASP A 116 2.67 12.62 2.09
N GLY A 117 3.24 11.42 2.31
CA GLY A 117 3.67 10.53 1.23
C GLY A 117 2.51 10.08 0.31
N TYR A 118 1.34 9.82 0.89
CA TYR A 118 0.12 9.47 0.15
C TYR A 118 -0.41 10.66 -0.68
N LEU A 119 -0.28 11.88 -0.15
CA LEU A 119 -0.78 13.11 -0.77
C LEU A 119 0.12 13.64 -1.89
N VAL A 120 1.46 13.52 -1.75
CA VAL A 120 2.43 13.95 -2.75
C VAL A 120 2.30 13.17 -4.06
N GLU A 121 1.96 11.88 -4.00
CA GLU A 121 1.92 11.01 -5.18
C GLU A 121 0.75 11.29 -6.13
N ARG A 122 -0.39 11.79 -5.63
CA ARG A 122 -1.54 12.12 -6.48
C ARG A 122 -1.47 13.50 -7.14
N LYS A 123 -0.63 14.39 -6.60
CA LYS A 123 -0.41 15.75 -7.15
C LYS A 123 0.26 15.72 -8.52
N ASN A 124 1.15 14.74 -8.75
CA ASN A 124 1.85 14.55 -10.03
C ASN A 124 0.98 13.91 -11.13
N ARG A 125 -0.10 13.19 -10.78
CA ARG A 125 -0.89 12.42 -11.77
C ARG A 125 -2.11 13.15 -12.34
N TYR A 126 -2.65 14.19 -11.70
CA TYR A 126 -3.92 14.83 -12.14
C TYR A 126 -3.97 16.37 -12.10
N GLY A 127 -2.91 17.07 -11.67
CA GLY A 127 -2.81 18.54 -11.81
C GLY A 127 -3.91 19.36 -11.12
N LYS A 128 -4.77 18.77 -10.29
CA LYS A 128 -5.90 19.45 -9.64
C LYS A 128 -5.90 19.14 -8.14
N ASN A 129 -5.90 20.17 -7.31
CA ASN A 129 -5.97 20.06 -5.85
C ASN A 129 -7.32 19.45 -5.47
N MET A 130 -7.33 18.21 -4.99
CA MET A 130 -8.52 17.57 -4.45
C MET A 130 -8.24 17.29 -2.97
N GLU A 131 -8.93 18.02 -2.11
CA GLU A 131 -8.68 18.06 -0.67
C GLU A 131 -9.09 16.75 0.00
N VAL A 132 -8.40 16.38 1.08
CA VAL A 132 -8.56 15.14 1.87
C VAL A 132 -10.01 14.80 2.21
N ILE A 133 -10.85 15.84 2.37
CA ILE A 133 -12.27 15.73 2.70
C ILE A 133 -13.07 15.11 1.55
N ASP A 134 -12.76 15.42 0.28
CA ASP A 134 -13.52 14.93 -0.88
C ASP A 134 -13.32 13.44 -1.14
N VAL A 135 -12.11 12.94 -0.88
CA VAL A 135 -11.79 11.51 -1.03
C VAL A 135 -12.46 10.68 0.06
N GLY A 136 -12.38 11.14 1.32
CA GLY A 136 -13.12 10.52 2.42
C GLY A 136 -14.62 10.50 2.14
N MET A 137 -15.16 11.60 1.59
CA MET A 137 -16.57 11.70 1.20
C MET A 137 -16.94 10.70 0.08
N GLN A 138 -16.06 10.45 -0.88
CA GLN A 138 -16.31 9.52 -1.99
C GLN A 138 -16.28 8.05 -1.54
N GLU A 139 -15.36 7.69 -0.64
CA GLU A 139 -15.34 6.36 -0.05
C GLU A 139 -16.55 6.13 0.86
N ILE A 140 -16.88 7.09 1.74
CA ILE A 140 -18.08 7.04 2.57
C ILE A 140 -19.34 6.90 1.71
N LYS A 141 -19.45 7.62 0.59
CA LYS A 141 -20.58 7.47 -0.36
C LYS A 141 -20.66 6.07 -0.95
N THR A 142 -19.52 5.42 -1.20
CA THR A 142 -19.47 4.07 -1.77
C THR A 142 -19.90 3.03 -0.73
N TYR A 143 -19.35 3.11 0.49
CA TYR A 143 -19.75 2.23 1.59
C TYR A 143 -21.23 2.41 1.96
N PHE A 144 -21.72 3.65 1.97
CA PHE A 144 -23.13 3.95 2.23
C PHE A 144 -24.07 3.35 1.18
N ARG A 145 -23.70 3.40 -0.11
CA ARG A 145 -24.47 2.76 -1.18
C ARG A 145 -24.52 1.24 -1.04
N LEU A 146 -23.39 0.61 -0.71
CA LEU A 146 -23.33 -0.84 -0.47
C LEU A 146 -24.14 -1.25 0.76
N PHE A 147 -24.10 -0.44 1.82
CA PHE A 147 -24.90 -0.65 3.04
C PHE A 147 -26.41 -0.51 2.80
N LEU A 148 -26.84 0.47 2.00
CA LEU A 148 -28.24 0.61 1.60
C LEU A 148 -28.71 -0.58 0.78
N LEU A 149 -27.90 -1.01 -0.19
CA LEU A 149 -28.21 -2.17 -1.03
C LEU A 149 -28.35 -3.44 -0.19
N SER A 150 -27.42 -3.69 0.74
CA SER A 150 -27.47 -4.86 1.63
C SER A 150 -28.69 -4.81 2.55
N SER A 151 -29.06 -3.64 3.08
CA SER A 151 -30.24 -3.45 3.93
C SER A 151 -31.54 -3.73 3.17
N VAL A 152 -31.66 -3.26 1.93
CA VAL A 152 -32.83 -3.53 1.08
C VAL A 152 -32.94 -5.02 0.77
N LEU A 153 -31.84 -5.69 0.41
CA LEU A 153 -31.84 -7.13 0.15
C LEU A 153 -32.24 -7.95 1.39
N LEU A 154 -31.74 -7.58 2.57
CA LEU A 154 -32.12 -8.21 3.84
C LEU A 154 -33.61 -8.05 4.14
N MET A 155 -34.16 -6.85 3.91
CA MET A 155 -35.57 -6.56 4.09
C MET A 155 -36.45 -7.38 3.13
N PHE A 156 -36.06 -7.50 1.85
CA PHE A 156 -36.74 -8.36 0.88
C PHE A 156 -36.70 -9.83 1.29
N MET A 157 -35.55 -10.34 1.75
CA MET A 157 -35.43 -11.72 2.23
C MET A 157 -36.31 -11.98 3.47
N PHE A 158 -36.36 -11.03 4.41
CA PHE A 158 -37.17 -11.13 5.62
C PHE A 158 -38.68 -11.09 5.31
N CYS A 159 -39.12 -10.12 4.49
CA CYS A 159 -40.51 -10.01 4.04
C CYS A 159 -40.96 -11.24 3.24
N SER A 160 -40.10 -11.77 2.37
CA SER A 160 -40.39 -12.99 1.59
C SER A 160 -40.54 -14.23 2.49
N ARG A 161 -39.72 -14.35 3.54
CA ARG A 161 -39.86 -15.42 4.54
C ARG A 161 -41.16 -15.30 5.33
N ILE A 162 -41.52 -14.10 5.77
CA ILE A 162 -42.77 -13.85 6.52
C ILE A 162 -44.00 -14.12 5.65
N ALA A 163 -43.98 -13.70 4.38
CA ALA A 163 -45.06 -13.95 3.44
C ALA A 163 -45.27 -15.46 3.21
N LYS A 164 -44.19 -16.22 2.99
CA LYS A 164 -44.27 -17.69 2.85
C LYS A 164 -44.79 -18.38 4.11
N SER A 165 -44.43 -17.89 5.30
CA SER A 165 -44.95 -18.39 6.59
C SER A 165 -46.47 -18.17 6.75
N LYS A 166 -47.00 -17.02 6.29
CA LYS A 166 -48.45 -16.74 6.34
C LYS A 166 -49.26 -17.56 5.34
N TYR A 167 -48.77 -17.75 4.11
CA TYR A 167 -49.48 -18.56 3.11
C TYR A 167 -49.42 -20.07 3.38
N GLY A 168 -48.42 -20.56 4.13
CA GLY A 168 -48.34 -21.96 4.55
C GLY A 168 -49.30 -22.37 5.69
N ARG A 169 -49.99 -21.42 6.35
CA ARG A 169 -50.95 -21.71 7.43
C ARG A 169 -52.42 -21.81 6.99
N ASN A 170 -52.76 -21.41 5.77
CA ASN A 170 -54.16 -21.32 5.32
C ASN A 170 -54.64 -22.52 4.47
N SER A 171 -53.91 -23.63 4.46
CA SER A 171 -54.29 -24.84 3.71
C SER A 171 -54.52 -26.04 4.64
N LEU A 172 -55.57 -25.97 5.45
CA LEU A 172 -56.25 -27.15 6.00
C LEU A 172 -57.76 -26.92 5.85
N PRO A 173 -58.52 -27.81 5.19
CA PRO A 173 -59.96 -27.68 5.14
C PRO A 173 -60.54 -28.06 6.51
N VAL A 174 -61.39 -27.20 7.06
CA VAL A 174 -62.24 -27.53 8.20
C VAL A 174 -63.29 -28.52 7.70
N VAL A 175 -63.17 -29.78 8.13
CA VAL A 175 -64.26 -30.76 8.05
C VAL A 175 -65.31 -30.33 9.07
N MET A 176 -66.49 -29.94 8.60
CA MET A 176 -67.65 -29.65 9.43
C MET A 176 -68.65 -30.79 9.26
N GLN A 177 -69.04 -31.37 10.39
CA GLN A 177 -70.07 -32.39 10.56
C GLN A 177 -71.46 -31.77 10.52
#